data_AF-A0AAE1ESR5-F1
#
_entry.id   AF-A0AAE1ESR5-F1
#
_cell.length_a   1.000
_cell.length_b   1.000
_cell.length_c   1.000
_cell.angle_alpha   90.00
_cell.angle_beta   90.00
_cell.angle_gamma   90.00
#
_symmetry.space_group_name_H-M   'P 1'
#
loop_
_entity.id
_entity.type
_entity.pdbx_description
1 polymer ?
#
loop_
_entity_poly.entity_id
_entity_poly.type
_entity_poly.pdbx_seq_one_letter_code
_entity_poly.pdbx_strand_id
1 'polypeptide(L)'
;MVGRYNKYSRELPQTPWFVEGERKQSTSVQELLSAILNNTIKAQDLKFSSSGREDVDVRCLGVGRPFVIEFINPRHTLLTQTQVVVLQCAVNESTHLVKLRHLQIVDKKDVKYLKEGEEEKTKTYCALCLSTQGYNTAALDKLNELSEVSVEQKTPLRVLH
;
A
#
# COMPACT_ATOMS: atom_id res chain seq x y z
N MET A 1 -9.59 -10.20 -5.60
CA MET A 1 -9.87 -9.79 -4.21
C MET A 1 -9.37 -8.37 -4.00
N VAL A 2 -10.05 -7.59 -3.17
CA VAL A 2 -9.65 -6.22 -2.81
C VAL A 2 -9.56 -6.08 -1.30
N GLY A 3 -8.83 -5.08 -0.84
CA GLY A 3 -8.76 -4.73 0.58
C GLY A 3 -7.96 -3.47 0.81
N ARG A 4 -7.57 -3.23 2.05
CA ARG A 4 -6.64 -2.17 2.42
C ARG A 4 -5.49 -2.75 3.22
N TYR A 5 -4.26 -2.33 2.92
CA TYR A 5 -3.10 -2.71 3.70
C TYR A 5 -2.56 -1.53 4.51
N ASN A 6 -2.14 -1.82 5.73
CA ASN A 6 -1.22 -0.99 6.50
C ASN A 6 0.18 -1.57 6.37
N LYS A 7 1.19 -0.70 6.24
CA LYS A 7 2.61 -1.05 6.20
C LYS A 7 3.29 -0.39 7.38
N TYR A 8 3.89 -1.19 8.26
CA TYR A 8 4.54 -0.74 9.48
C TYR A 8 6.06 -0.71 9.36
N SER A 9 6.63 -1.52 8.46
CA SER A 9 8.07 -1.54 8.17
C SER A 9 8.53 -0.35 7.32
N ARG A 10 9.77 0.09 7.53
CA ARG A 10 10.49 1.06 6.69
C ARG A 10 11.55 0.39 5.79
N GLU A 11 11.49 -0.93 5.67
CA GLU A 11 12.45 -1.72 4.89
C GLU A 11 11.72 -2.65 3.90
N LEU A 12 10.41 -2.41 3.69
CA LEU A 12 9.55 -3.29 2.91
C LEU A 12 9.07 -2.59 1.63
N PRO A 13 9.45 -3.05 0.43
CA PRO A 13 8.92 -2.49 -0.81
C PRO A 13 7.46 -2.91 -1.02
N GLN A 14 6.71 -2.14 -1.81
CA GLN A 14 5.30 -2.47 -2.10
C GLN A 14 5.20 -3.72 -3.00
N THR A 15 6.03 -3.80 -4.03
CA THR A 15 6.15 -4.94 -4.96
C THR A 15 7.56 -5.52 -4.90
N PRO A 16 7.79 -6.74 -5.42
CA PRO A 16 9.13 -7.32 -5.46
C PRO A 16 10.14 -6.37 -6.11
N TRP A 17 11.21 -6.04 -5.38
CA TRP A 17 12.15 -5.01 -5.80
C TRP A 17 13.42 -5.62 -6.37
N PHE A 18 13.62 -5.43 -7.67
CA PHE A 18 14.81 -5.86 -8.41
C PHE A 18 15.53 -4.64 -8.97
N VAL A 19 16.86 -4.64 -8.90
CA VAL A 19 17.74 -3.67 -9.56
C VAL A 19 18.82 -4.48 -10.25
N GLU A 20 18.94 -4.30 -11.57
CA GLU A 20 19.90 -5.06 -12.40
C GLU A 20 19.75 -6.59 -12.29
N GLY A 21 18.50 -7.06 -12.11
CA GLY A 21 18.20 -8.49 -11.93
C GLY A 21 18.44 -9.02 -10.51
N GLU A 22 19.10 -8.24 -9.65
CA GLU A 22 19.30 -8.61 -8.25
C GLU A 22 18.14 -8.15 -7.37
N ARG A 23 17.66 -9.07 -6.54
CA ARG A 23 16.62 -8.79 -5.55
C ARG A 23 17.20 -7.97 -4.40
N LYS A 24 16.65 -6.77 -4.17
CA LYS A 24 17.16 -5.83 -3.14
C LYS A 24 16.52 -5.98 -1.77
N GLN A 25 15.37 -6.64 -1.69
CA GLN A 25 14.68 -6.91 -0.42
C GLN A 25 14.09 -8.32 -0.40
N SER A 26 14.11 -8.96 0.76
CA SER A 26 13.73 -10.38 0.92
C SER A 26 12.27 -10.67 0.61
N THR A 27 11.39 -9.68 0.74
CA THR A 27 9.95 -9.78 0.48
C THR A 27 9.36 -8.42 0.14
N SER A 28 8.04 -8.36 -0.09
CA SER A 28 7.29 -7.16 -0.42
C SER A 28 5.88 -7.22 0.17
N VAL A 29 5.18 -6.08 0.22
CA VAL A 29 3.76 -6.04 0.64
C VAL A 29 2.94 -7.01 -0.23
N GLN A 30 3.12 -6.97 -1.54
CA GLN A 30 2.47 -7.89 -2.48
C GLN A 30 2.67 -9.35 -2.06
N GLU A 31 3.92 -9.79 -1.85
CA GLU A 31 4.23 -11.19 -1.55
C GLU A 31 3.69 -11.66 -0.21
N LEU A 32 3.79 -10.82 0.84
CA LEU A 32 3.27 -11.13 2.17
C LEU A 32 1.76 -11.35 2.15
N LEU A 33 1.03 -10.54 1.37
CA LEU A 33 -0.41 -10.68 1.22
C LEU A 33 -0.74 -11.89 0.33
N SER A 34 -0.11 -11.98 -0.84
CA SER A 34 -0.50 -12.95 -1.88
C SER A 34 -0.13 -14.38 -1.53
N ALA A 35 0.97 -14.61 -0.79
CA ALA A 35 1.40 -15.95 -0.42
C ALA A 35 0.33 -16.69 0.42
N ILE A 36 -0.22 -16.03 1.44
CA ILE A 36 -1.24 -16.61 2.31
C ILE A 36 -2.58 -16.77 1.56
N LEU A 37 -2.99 -15.76 0.79
CA LEU A 37 -4.24 -15.84 0.03
C LEU A 37 -4.20 -16.95 -1.03
N ASN A 38 -3.06 -17.10 -1.72
CA ASN A 38 -2.93 -18.11 -2.76
C ASN A 38 -2.85 -19.54 -2.21
N ASN A 39 -2.54 -19.73 -0.93
CA ASN A 39 -2.61 -21.05 -0.30
C ASN A 39 -4.01 -21.67 -0.36
N THR A 40 -5.06 -20.83 -0.33
CA THR A 40 -6.45 -21.28 -0.47
C THR A 40 -6.93 -21.20 -1.92
N ILE A 41 -6.61 -20.14 -2.64
CA ILE A 41 -7.13 -19.91 -4.00
C ILE A 41 -6.47 -20.82 -5.05
N LYS A 42 -5.21 -21.21 -4.82
CA LYS A 42 -4.42 -22.09 -5.69
C LYS A 42 -4.39 -21.62 -7.15
N ALA A 43 -4.19 -20.32 -7.36
CA ALA A 43 -4.03 -19.73 -8.68
C ALA A 43 -2.64 -20.01 -9.26
N GLN A 44 -2.57 -20.05 -10.59
CA GLN A 44 -1.32 -20.24 -11.32
C GLN A 44 -0.41 -19.02 -11.25
N ASP A 45 -1.02 -17.83 -11.32
CA ASP A 45 -0.31 -16.55 -11.29
C ASP A 45 -1.20 -15.48 -10.65
N LEU A 46 -0.66 -14.30 -10.39
CA LEU A 46 -1.37 -13.19 -9.78
C LEU A 46 -0.87 -11.82 -10.25
N LYS A 47 -1.76 -10.84 -10.28
CA LYS A 47 -1.45 -9.43 -10.51
C LYS A 47 -1.86 -8.61 -9.30
N PHE A 48 -0.92 -7.83 -8.78
CA PHE A 48 -1.17 -6.89 -7.70
C PHE A 48 -1.26 -5.47 -8.26
N SER A 49 -2.25 -4.72 -7.80
CA SER A 49 -2.38 -3.29 -8.09
C SER A 49 -2.91 -2.57 -6.86
N SER A 50 -2.49 -1.33 -6.67
CA SER A 50 -2.90 -0.50 -5.53
C SER A 50 -3.22 0.91 -5.98
N SER A 51 -4.04 1.61 -5.20
CA SER A 51 -4.37 3.01 -5.42
C SER A 51 -3.19 3.87 -4.96
N GLY A 52 -2.18 4.01 -5.83
CA GLY A 52 -0.89 4.64 -5.56
C GLY A 52 0.17 3.73 -4.94
N ARG A 53 1.36 4.31 -4.69
CA ARG A 53 2.54 3.65 -4.11
C ARG A 53 3.19 4.53 -3.05
N GLU A 54 3.85 3.89 -2.08
CA GLU A 54 4.80 4.55 -1.18
C GLU A 54 6.22 4.00 -1.37
N ASP A 55 7.21 4.78 -0.96
CA ASP A 55 8.61 4.35 -0.98
C ASP A 55 8.90 3.32 0.13
N VAL A 56 10.04 2.63 -0.02
CA VAL A 56 10.43 1.50 0.85
C VAL A 56 10.50 1.90 2.32
N ASP A 57 10.96 3.11 2.59
CA ASP A 57 11.14 3.71 3.91
C ASP A 57 9.89 4.42 4.46
N VAL A 58 8.80 4.47 3.70
CA VAL A 58 7.54 5.11 4.10
C VAL A 58 6.57 4.08 4.67
N ARG A 59 6.01 4.39 5.86
CA ARG A 59 4.93 3.62 6.47
C ARG A 59 3.57 4.05 5.91
N CYS A 60 2.64 3.10 5.78
CA CYS A 60 1.24 3.36 5.41
C CYS A 60 0.33 3.05 6.60
N LEU A 61 -0.13 4.10 7.28
CA LEU A 61 -0.87 4.01 8.55
C LEU A 61 -2.36 4.34 8.37
N GLY A 62 -3.07 4.59 9.48
CA GLY A 62 -4.49 4.94 9.47
C GLY A 62 -5.36 3.83 8.86
N VAL A 63 -6.27 4.21 7.96
CA VAL A 63 -7.17 3.26 7.28
C VAL A 63 -6.47 2.36 6.24
N GLY A 64 -5.20 2.62 5.94
CA GLY A 64 -4.42 1.85 4.98
C GLY A 64 -4.73 2.17 3.51
N ARG A 65 -3.86 1.68 2.64
CA ARG A 65 -3.94 1.88 1.19
C ARG A 65 -4.82 0.81 0.53
N PRO A 66 -5.79 1.20 -0.31
CA PRO A 66 -6.54 0.25 -1.13
C PRO A 66 -5.67 -0.54 -2.11
N PHE A 67 -5.97 -1.83 -2.26
CA PHE A 67 -5.33 -2.69 -3.26
C PHE A 67 -6.31 -3.71 -3.86
N VAL A 68 -5.90 -4.29 -4.98
CA VAL A 68 -6.52 -5.44 -5.65
C VAL A 68 -5.44 -6.50 -5.94
N ILE A 69 -5.81 -7.76 -5.73
CA ILE A 69 -5.10 -8.92 -6.27
C ILE A 69 -6.03 -9.64 -7.23
N GLU A 70 -5.64 -9.68 -8.50
CA GLU A 70 -6.24 -10.50 -9.53
C GLU A 70 -5.54 -11.86 -9.53
N PHE A 71 -6.29 -12.94 -9.33
CA PHE A 71 -5.77 -14.30 -9.36
C PHE A 71 -6.02 -14.89 -10.75
N ILE A 72 -4.96 -15.37 -11.41
CA ILE A 72 -4.99 -15.90 -12.77
C ILE A 72 -5.10 -17.42 -12.72
N ASN A 73 -6.09 -17.97 -13.41
CA ASN A 73 -6.42 -19.41 -13.40
C ASN A 73 -6.58 -19.98 -11.97
N PRO A 74 -7.47 -19.40 -11.13
CA PRO A 74 -7.71 -19.88 -9.77
C PRO A 74 -8.44 -21.23 -9.77
N ARG A 75 -7.99 -22.17 -8.92
CA ARG A 75 -8.67 -23.47 -8.75
C ARG A 75 -9.83 -23.40 -7.74
N HIS A 76 -9.78 -22.44 -6.81
CA HIS A 76 -10.83 -22.22 -5.82
C HIS A 76 -11.29 -20.76 -5.85
N THR A 77 -12.51 -20.54 -6.33
CA THR A 77 -13.09 -19.19 -6.53
C THR A 77 -14.28 -18.90 -5.62
N LEU A 78 -14.97 -19.94 -5.14
CA LEU A 78 -16.11 -19.82 -4.23
C LEU A 78 -15.61 -19.83 -2.79
N LEU A 79 -15.60 -18.66 -2.17
CA LEU A 79 -15.29 -18.48 -0.75
C LEU A 79 -16.46 -17.81 -0.06
N THR A 80 -16.86 -18.34 1.09
CA THR A 80 -17.84 -17.71 1.97
C THR A 80 -17.26 -16.49 2.66
N GLN A 81 -18.11 -15.58 3.14
CA GLN A 81 -17.66 -14.41 3.90
C GLN A 81 -16.82 -14.81 5.13
N THR A 82 -17.17 -15.90 5.80
CA THR A 82 -16.41 -16.44 6.94
C THR A 82 -14.99 -16.87 6.51
N GLN A 83 -14.85 -17.54 5.37
CA GLN A 83 -13.53 -17.92 4.85
C GLN A 83 -12.68 -16.70 4.49
N VAL A 84 -13.28 -15.64 3.94
CA VAL A 84 -12.58 -14.38 3.64
C VAL A 84 -12.09 -13.70 4.93
N VAL A 85 -12.89 -13.70 6.00
CA VAL A 85 -12.48 -13.18 7.31
C VAL A 85 -11.32 -13.99 7.88
N VAL A 86 -11.39 -15.32 7.84
CA VAL A 86 -10.30 -16.21 8.30
C VAL A 86 -9.01 -15.95 7.52
N LEU A 87 -9.09 -15.79 6.20
CA LEU A 87 -7.94 -15.44 5.36
C LEU A 87 -7.30 -14.11 5.77
N GLN A 88 -8.13 -13.10 6.05
CA GLN A 88 -7.63 -11.82 6.54
C GLN A 88 -6.91 -11.97 7.88
N CYS A 89 -7.47 -12.73 8.82
CA CYS A 89 -6.83 -13.01 10.11
C CYS A 89 -5.50 -13.75 9.93
N ALA A 90 -5.46 -14.78 9.07
CA ALA A 90 -4.24 -15.52 8.78
C ALA A 90 -3.12 -14.63 8.21
N VAL A 91 -3.45 -13.70 7.30
CA VAL A 91 -2.49 -12.70 6.80
C VAL A 91 -2.03 -11.79 7.93
N ASN A 92 -2.94 -11.37 8.80
CA ASN A 92 -2.60 -10.51 9.95
C ASN A 92 -1.77 -11.23 11.00
N GLU A 93 -1.88 -12.54 11.14
CA GLU A 93 -1.11 -13.31 12.12
C GLU A 93 0.27 -13.72 11.59
N SER A 94 0.44 -13.83 10.26
CA SER A 94 1.69 -14.29 9.65
C SER A 94 2.85 -13.29 9.76
N THR A 95 2.56 -12.00 9.98
CA THR A 95 3.59 -10.96 10.03
C THR A 95 3.15 -9.73 10.82
N HIS A 96 4.15 -9.00 11.35
CA HIS A 96 3.96 -7.68 11.95
C HIS A 96 4.28 -6.53 10.98
N LEU A 97 4.85 -6.82 9.80
CA LEU A 97 5.30 -5.81 8.85
C LEU A 97 4.13 -5.15 8.11
N VAL A 98 3.05 -5.89 7.89
CA VAL A 98 1.82 -5.43 7.24
C VAL A 98 0.59 -5.94 7.99
N LYS A 99 -0.52 -5.21 7.88
CA LYS A 99 -1.85 -5.70 8.28
C LYS A 99 -2.85 -5.44 7.17
N LEU A 100 -3.77 -6.37 7.01
CA LEU A 100 -4.84 -6.39 6.04
C LEU A 100 -6.18 -6.08 6.71
N ARG A 101 -6.99 -5.24 6.05
CA ARG A 101 -8.32 -4.84 6.49
C ARG A 101 -9.29 -4.83 5.31
N HIS A 102 -10.56 -5.05 5.61
CA HIS A 102 -11.67 -5.01 4.64
C HIS A 102 -11.40 -5.88 3.40
N LEU A 103 -10.85 -7.08 3.60
CA LEU A 103 -10.66 -8.04 2.52
C LEU A 103 -12.02 -8.50 1.98
N GLN A 104 -12.19 -8.39 0.67
CA GLN A 104 -13.45 -8.68 -0.03
C GLN A 104 -13.18 -9.34 -1.38
N ILE A 105 -14.14 -10.11 -1.86
CA ILE A 105 -14.18 -10.60 -3.24
C ILE A 105 -15.08 -9.66 -4.02
N VAL A 106 -14.61 -9.21 -5.18
CA VAL A 106 -15.31 -8.26 -6.03
C VAL A 106 -15.14 -8.65 -7.49
N ASP A 107 -16.04 -8.15 -8.33
CA ASP A 107 -15.97 -8.33 -9.77
C ASP A 107 -14.96 -7.35 -10.39
N LYS A 108 -14.51 -7.67 -11.60
CA LYS A 108 -13.59 -6.81 -12.37
C LYS A 108 -14.10 -5.38 -12.55
N LYS A 109 -15.43 -5.20 -12.67
CA LYS A 109 -16.07 -3.88 -12.83
C LYS A 109 -15.84 -2.96 -11.63
N ASP A 110 -15.66 -3.52 -10.44
CA ASP A 110 -15.50 -2.75 -9.19
C ASP A 110 -14.04 -2.32 -8.96
N VAL A 111 -13.09 -2.85 -9.74
CA VAL A 111 -11.67 -2.48 -9.66
C VAL A 111 -11.44 -1.04 -10.13
N LYS A 112 -12.32 -0.48 -10.98
CA LYS A 112 -12.20 0.91 -11.47
C LYS A 112 -12.18 1.94 -10.35
N TYR A 113 -12.91 1.69 -9.26
CA TYR A 113 -12.99 2.59 -8.10
C TYR A 113 -11.65 2.76 -7.37
N LEU A 114 -10.70 1.81 -7.56
CA LEU A 114 -9.34 1.94 -7.05
C LEU A 114 -8.52 2.96 -7.84
N LYS A 115 -8.72 3.00 -9.16
CA LYS A 115 -8.01 3.92 -10.08
C LYS A 115 -8.52 5.34 -9.93
N GLU A 116 -9.84 5.53 -9.93
CA GLU A 116 -10.47 6.84 -9.67
C GLU A 116 -10.00 7.41 -8.33
N GLY A 117 -9.92 6.56 -7.30
CA GLY A 117 -9.41 6.96 -5.99
C GLY A 117 -7.92 7.33 -5.94
N GLU A 118 -7.11 6.93 -6.91
CA GLU A 118 -5.68 7.27 -6.95
C GLU A 118 -5.46 8.72 -7.38
N GLU A 119 -6.21 9.14 -8.40
CA GLU A 119 -6.12 10.43 -9.08
C GLU A 119 -6.83 11.54 -8.27
N GLU A 120 -8.01 11.26 -7.71
CA GLU A 120 -8.87 12.29 -7.12
C GLU A 120 -8.72 12.44 -5.61
N LYS A 121 -8.24 11.41 -4.89
CA LYS A 121 -8.25 11.44 -3.42
C LYS A 121 -7.03 12.13 -2.85
N THR A 122 -7.32 13.03 -1.90
CA THR A 122 -6.34 13.63 -1.01
C THR A 122 -5.67 12.57 -0.14
N LYS A 123 -4.42 12.85 0.22
CA LYS A 123 -3.55 11.94 0.99
C LYS A 123 -3.01 12.74 2.18
N THR A 124 -3.03 12.13 3.36
CA THR A 124 -2.55 12.76 4.60
C THR A 124 -1.22 12.15 5.00
N TYR A 125 -0.24 12.99 5.34
CA TYR A 125 1.11 12.59 5.69
C TYR A 125 1.50 13.15 7.05
N CYS A 126 2.40 12.45 7.73
CA CYS A 126 3.11 12.93 8.91
C CYS A 126 4.60 12.73 8.68
N ALA A 127 5.37 13.81 8.79
CA ALA A 127 6.81 13.83 8.56
C ALA A 127 7.53 14.32 9.82
N LEU A 128 8.67 13.71 10.11
CA LEU A 128 9.62 14.24 11.08
C LEU A 128 10.54 15.20 10.32
N CYS A 129 10.41 16.50 10.59
CA CYS A 129 11.19 17.54 9.93
C CYS A 129 12.35 17.98 10.83
N LEU A 130 13.56 18.09 10.25
CA LEU A 130 14.75 18.58 10.93
C LEU A 130 15.13 19.94 10.35
N SER A 131 15.42 20.92 11.21
CA SER A 131 15.94 22.23 10.82
C SER A 131 17.32 22.43 11.46
N THR A 132 18.34 22.74 10.64
CA THR A 132 19.70 23.04 11.12
C THR A 132 19.80 24.40 11.81
N GLN A 133 18.87 25.30 11.51
CA GLN A 133 18.78 26.63 12.12
C GLN A 133 17.85 26.65 13.35
N GLY A 134 17.30 25.50 13.74
CA GLY A 134 16.25 25.38 14.75
C GLY A 134 14.88 25.85 14.24
N TYR A 135 13.92 25.94 15.16
CA TYR A 135 12.58 26.46 14.91
C TYR A 135 12.09 27.23 16.16
N ASN A 136 11.12 28.11 15.97
CA ASN A 136 10.39 28.75 17.07
C ASN A 136 8.89 28.52 16.93
N THR A 137 8.15 28.74 18.02
CA THR A 137 6.69 28.52 18.06
C THR A 137 5.96 29.41 17.06
N ALA A 138 6.34 30.68 16.94
CA ALA A 138 5.73 31.62 16.00
C ALA A 138 5.83 31.16 14.53
N ALA A 139 6.91 30.49 14.12
CA ALA A 139 7.05 29.91 12.79
C ALA A 139 6.11 28.71 12.60
N LEU A 140 5.92 27.88 13.63
CA LEU A 140 4.96 26.76 13.60
C LEU A 140 3.52 27.26 13.52
N ASP A 141 3.18 28.32 14.26
CA ASP A 141 1.84 28.92 14.23
C ASP A 141 1.51 29.42 12.83
N LYS A 142 2.44 30.14 12.19
CA LYS A 142 2.30 30.55 10.77
C LYS A 142 2.10 29.37 9.82
N LEU A 143 2.80 28.25 10.04
CA LEU A 143 2.61 27.05 9.21
C LEU A 143 1.22 26.44 9.41
N ASN A 144 0.67 26.46 10.63
CA ASN A 144 -0.66 25.96 10.94
C ASN A 144 -1.78 26.84 10.34
N GLU A 145 -1.52 28.12 10.12
CA GLU A 145 -2.43 29.06 9.46
C GLU A 145 -2.50 28.88 7.93
N LEU A 146 -1.51 28.20 7.33
CA LEU A 146 -1.50 27.96 5.89
C LEU A 146 -2.61 26.99 5.49
N SER A 147 -3.44 27.41 4.54
CA SER A 147 -4.42 26.58 3.84
C SER A 147 -4.25 26.76 2.33
N GLU A 148 -4.53 25.69 1.57
CA GLU A 148 -4.55 25.72 0.10
C GLU A 148 -3.28 26.31 -0.56
N VAL A 149 -2.11 25.91 -0.06
CA VAL A 149 -0.82 26.36 -0.60
C VAL A 149 -0.60 25.79 -2.00
N SER A 150 -0.44 26.67 -3.00
CA SER A 150 0.00 26.28 -4.34
C SER A 150 1.51 26.05 -4.36
N VAL A 151 1.93 24.87 -4.84
CA VAL A 151 3.34 24.49 -4.93
C VAL A 151 3.66 24.11 -6.37
N GLU A 152 4.62 24.83 -6.98
CA GLU A 152 5.15 24.50 -8.30
C GLU A 152 6.26 23.43 -8.17
N GLN A 153 5.87 22.16 -8.29
CA GLN A 153 6.80 21.03 -8.13
C GLN A 153 7.28 20.50 -9.48
N LYS A 154 8.57 20.68 -9.80
CA LYS A 154 9.23 19.97 -10.90
C LYS A 154 9.41 18.49 -10.57
N THR A 155 9.55 17.66 -11.60
CA THR A 155 9.84 16.23 -11.42
C THR A 155 11.06 16.02 -10.53
N PRO A 156 10.93 15.30 -9.40
CA PRO A 156 12.04 15.09 -8.47
C PRO A 156 13.24 14.39 -9.14
N LEU A 157 14.46 14.82 -8.85
CA LEU A 157 15.69 14.30 -9.47
C LEU A 157 15.82 12.78 -9.37
N ARG A 158 15.40 12.20 -8.23
CA ARG A 158 15.48 10.76 -7.96
C ARG A 158 14.62 9.88 -8.90
N VAL A 159 13.71 10.49 -9.67
CA VAL A 159 12.84 9.78 -10.63
C VAL A 159 13.06 10.22 -12.08
N LEU A 160 14.13 10.99 -12.38
CA LEU A 160 14.42 11.51 -13.73
C LEU A 160 15.18 10.53 -14.65
N HIS A 161 15.31 9.26 -14.28
CA HIS A 161 16.06 8.26 -15.04
C HIS A 161 15.38 7.89 -16.36
#